data_AF-A0AAU8FMF9-F1
#
_entry.id   AF-A0AAU8FMF9-F1
#
_cell.length_a   1.000
_cell.length_b   1.000
_cell.length_c   1.000
_cell.angle_alpha   90.00
_cell.angle_beta   90.00
_cell.angle_gamma   90.00
#
_symmetry.space_group_name_H-M   'P 1'
#
loop_
_entity.id
_entity.type
_entity.pdbx_description
1 polymer ?
#
loop_
_entity_poly.entity_id
_entity_poly.type
_entity_poly.pdbx_seq_one_letter_code
_entity_poly.pdbx_strand_id
1 'polypeptide(L)'
;MEPGNKAILEKANAAIINGDHEGFLAFCSDDTEWTFVGDQTLRGKEAVRQYMAIAYAEPPRFIVENLIAEGDFVTALGKISMKDETGELADYAYCDVWRFRDGKMAELRAFVIKAGQTKIAR
;
A
#
# COMPACT_ATOMS: atom_id res chain seq x y z
N MET A 1 -11.39 -19.74 -12.81
CA MET A 1 -9.97 -19.35 -12.75
C MET A 1 -9.89 -18.30 -11.65
N GLU A 2 -9.15 -18.57 -10.59
CA GLU A 2 -8.94 -17.58 -9.53
C GLU A 2 -8.29 -16.32 -10.13
N PRO A 3 -8.67 -15.11 -9.69
CA PRO A 3 -8.02 -13.88 -10.16
C PRO A 3 -6.53 -13.91 -9.79
N GLY A 4 -5.67 -13.53 -10.73
CA GLY A 4 -4.23 -13.43 -10.46
C GLY A 4 -3.93 -12.33 -9.43
N ASN A 5 -2.78 -12.43 -8.76
CA ASN A 5 -2.39 -11.54 -7.65
C ASN A 5 -2.51 -10.03 -7.98
N LYS A 6 -2.24 -9.62 -9.23
CA LYS A 6 -2.46 -8.24 -9.68
C LYS A 6 -3.91 -7.79 -9.54
N ALA A 7 -4.85 -8.62 -10.00
CA ALA A 7 -6.28 -8.32 -9.93
C ALA A 7 -6.80 -8.30 -8.48
N ILE A 8 -6.19 -9.09 -7.58
CA ILE A 8 -6.47 -9.00 -6.15
C ILE A 8 -6.01 -7.65 -5.60
N LEU A 9 -4.77 -7.25 -5.88
CA LEU A 9 -4.24 -5.96 -5.41
C LEU A 9 -5.01 -4.76 -5.98
N GLU A 10 -5.41 -4.79 -7.25
CA GLU A 10 -6.25 -3.75 -7.86
C GLU A 10 -7.60 -3.61 -7.15
N LYS A 11 -8.26 -4.72 -6.83
CA LYS A 11 -9.52 -4.71 -6.09
C LYS A 11 -9.35 -4.22 -4.65
N ALA A 12 -8.27 -4.64 -4.00
CA ALA A 12 -7.93 -4.15 -2.66
C ALA A 12 -7.72 -2.63 -2.68
N ASN A 13 -6.92 -2.12 -3.62
CA ASN A 13 -6.68 -0.69 -3.80
C ASN A 13 -7.98 0.09 -4.08
N ALA A 14 -8.90 -0.47 -4.89
CA ALA A 14 -10.20 0.14 -5.12
C ALA A 14 -11.06 0.22 -3.84
N ALA A 15 -10.96 -0.77 -2.94
CA ALA A 15 -11.63 -0.72 -1.64
C ALA A 15 -11.11 0.44 -0.78
N ILE A 16 -9.79 0.68 -0.75
CA ILE A 16 -9.20 1.85 -0.06
C ILE A 16 -9.73 3.17 -0.62
N ILE A 17 -9.77 3.31 -1.95
CA ILE A 17 -10.28 4.54 -2.61
C ILE A 17 -11.74 4.81 -2.23
N ASN A 18 -12.54 3.76 -2.05
CA ASN A 18 -13.94 3.86 -1.68
C ASN A 18 -14.17 3.95 -0.15
N GLY A 19 -13.11 3.98 0.66
CA GLY A 19 -13.21 3.99 2.13
C GLY A 19 -13.66 2.65 2.74
N ASP A 20 -13.64 1.56 1.97
CA ASP A 20 -14.03 0.22 2.43
C ASP A 20 -12.85 -0.53 3.03
N HIS A 21 -12.54 -0.21 4.29
CA HIS A 21 -11.41 -0.81 5.01
C HIS A 21 -11.58 -2.31 5.22
N GLU A 22 -12.79 -2.78 5.57
CA GLU A 22 -13.03 -4.21 5.76
C GLU A 22 -13.00 -4.98 4.43
N GLY A 23 -13.49 -4.39 3.34
CA GLY A 23 -13.34 -4.95 2.00
C GLY A 23 -11.88 -5.10 1.58
N PHE A 24 -11.02 -4.13 1.93
CA PHE A 24 -9.57 -4.26 1.75
C PHE A 24 -9.01 -5.40 2.62
N LEU A 25 -9.32 -5.42 3.92
CA LEU A 25 -8.80 -6.42 4.86
C LEU A 25 -9.27 -7.84 4.53
N ALA A 26 -10.39 -8.00 3.81
CA ALA A 26 -10.83 -9.29 3.30
C ALA A 26 -9.82 -9.90 2.32
N PHE A 27 -8.96 -9.11 1.67
CA PHE A 27 -7.88 -9.59 0.81
C PHE A 27 -6.59 -9.92 1.58
N CYS A 28 -6.45 -9.50 2.84
CA CYS A 28 -5.29 -9.82 3.68
C CYS A 28 -5.41 -11.19 4.36
N SER A 29 -4.28 -11.83 4.63
CA SER A 29 -4.25 -12.94 5.60
C SER A 29 -4.46 -12.42 7.02
N ASP A 30 -4.93 -13.28 7.94
CA ASP A 30 -5.20 -12.86 9.32
C ASP A 30 -3.91 -12.45 10.07
N ASP A 31 -2.80 -13.07 9.69
CA ASP A 31 -1.45 -12.85 10.22
C ASP A 31 -0.61 -11.88 9.37
N THR A 32 -1.25 -11.05 8.53
CA THR A 32 -0.51 -10.17 7.59
C THR A 32 0.53 -9.30 8.30
N GLU A 33 1.71 -9.16 7.71
CA GLU A 33 2.80 -8.35 8.26
C GLU A 33 3.17 -7.21 7.31
N TRP A 34 3.07 -5.98 7.79
CA TRP A 34 3.36 -4.79 6.99
C TRP A 34 4.55 -4.06 7.57
N THR A 35 5.59 -3.89 6.77
CA THR A 35 6.78 -3.13 7.12
C THR A 35 6.83 -1.86 6.29
N PHE A 36 6.62 -0.72 6.94
CA PHE A 36 6.91 0.60 6.38
C PHE A 36 8.38 0.92 6.62
N VAL A 37 9.19 0.84 5.57
CA VAL A 37 10.65 0.90 5.69
C VAL A 37 11.09 2.26 6.21
N GLY A 38 11.80 2.25 7.35
CA GLY A 38 12.26 3.46 8.03
C GLY A 38 11.26 4.04 9.05
N ASP A 39 10.11 3.39 9.25
CA ASP A 39 9.08 3.83 10.19
C ASP A 39 8.69 2.71 11.16
N GLN A 40 7.69 1.88 10.80
CA GLN A 40 7.07 0.92 11.71
C GLN A 40 6.75 -0.42 11.06
N THR A 41 6.42 -1.41 11.89
CA THR A 41 5.92 -2.72 11.45
C THR A 41 4.60 -3.04 12.13
N LEU A 42 3.58 -3.39 11.34
CA LEU A 42 2.28 -3.87 11.81
C LEU A 42 2.22 -5.38 11.68
N ARG A 43 1.62 -6.05 12.69
CA ARG A 43 1.52 -7.50 12.75
C ARG A 43 0.08 -7.92 12.99
N GLY A 44 -0.46 -8.68 12.05
CA GLY A 44 -1.84 -9.16 12.06
C GLY A 44 -2.85 -8.13 11.55
N LYS A 45 -3.97 -8.65 11.07
CA LYS A 45 -5.06 -7.88 10.45
C LYS A 45 -5.65 -6.82 11.39
N GLU A 46 -5.66 -7.06 12.69
CA GLU A 46 -6.15 -6.09 13.68
C GLU A 46 -5.24 -4.84 13.79
N ALA A 47 -3.92 -5.02 13.78
CA ALA A 47 -3.00 -3.88 13.78
C ALA A 47 -3.14 -3.04 12.50
N VAL A 48 -3.32 -3.71 11.35
CA VAL A 48 -3.58 -3.03 10.07
C VAL A 48 -4.92 -2.28 10.11
N ARG A 49 -5.98 -2.88 10.65
CA ARG A 49 -7.29 -2.23 10.80
C ARG A 49 -7.19 -0.92 11.60
N GLN A 50 -6.51 -0.96 12.74
CA GLN A 50 -6.32 0.21 13.60
C GLN A 50 -5.51 1.30 12.90
N TYR A 51 -4.44 0.91 12.20
CA TYR A 51 -3.66 1.83 11.37
C TYR A 51 -4.52 2.50 10.29
N MET A 52 -5.29 1.71 9.53
CA MET A 52 -6.12 2.22 8.43
C MET A 52 -7.19 3.21 8.91
N ALA A 53 -7.79 2.97 10.08
CA ALA A 53 -8.77 3.88 10.68
C ALA A 53 -8.22 5.30 10.93
N ILE A 54 -6.89 5.42 11.10
CA ILE A 54 -6.20 6.69 11.31
C ILE A 54 -5.61 7.20 10.01
N ALA A 55 -4.76 6.40 9.36
CA ALA A 55 -3.98 6.79 8.18
C ALA A 55 -4.85 7.04 6.94
N TYR A 56 -5.98 6.34 6.81
CA TYR A 56 -6.91 6.46 5.69
C TYR A 56 -8.27 7.03 6.12
N ALA A 57 -8.30 7.79 7.22
CA ALA A 57 -9.49 8.54 7.63
C ALA A 57 -10.00 9.47 6.51
N GLU A 58 -9.09 10.04 5.73
CA GLU A 58 -9.36 10.61 4.41
C GLU A 58 -8.74 9.66 3.35
N PRO A 59 -9.49 9.24 2.31
CA PRO A 59 -8.94 8.37 1.28
C PRO A 59 -7.71 9.00 0.60
N PRO A 60 -6.59 8.25 0.48
CA PRO A 60 -5.40 8.77 -0.17
C PRO A 60 -5.64 8.97 -1.66
N ARG A 61 -4.97 9.96 -2.25
CA ARG A 61 -4.84 10.08 -3.70
C ARG A 61 -3.56 9.39 -4.11
N PHE A 62 -3.66 8.16 -4.61
CA PHE A 62 -2.53 7.45 -5.19
C PHE A 62 -2.75 7.14 -6.68
N ILE A 63 -1.66 7.12 -7.42
CA ILE A 63 -1.59 6.77 -8.84
C ILE A 63 -0.63 5.59 -8.93
N VAL A 64 -1.12 4.44 -9.37
CA VAL A 64 -0.28 3.28 -9.71
C VAL A 64 0.29 3.50 -11.12
N GLU A 65 1.59 3.69 -11.23
CA GLU A 65 2.29 3.85 -12.52
C GLU A 65 2.68 2.50 -13.11
N ASN A 66 3.14 1.57 -12.26
CA ASN A 66 3.53 0.23 -12.68
C ASN A 66 3.01 -0.82 -11.69
N LEU A 67 2.47 -1.90 -12.23
CA LEU A 67 2.07 -3.08 -11.49
C LEU A 67 2.77 -4.32 -12.07
N ILE A 68 3.77 -4.83 -11.36
CA ILE A 68 4.67 -5.89 -11.82
C ILE A 68 4.43 -7.12 -10.96
N ALA A 69 4.33 -8.32 -11.54
CA ALA A 69 4.11 -9.54 -10.78
C ALA A 69 5.05 -10.65 -11.24
N GLU A 70 5.58 -11.40 -10.28
CA GLU A 70 6.43 -12.57 -10.48
C GLU A 70 6.23 -13.54 -9.31
N GLY A 71 5.85 -14.79 -9.62
CA GLY A 71 5.49 -15.78 -8.61
C GLY A 71 4.43 -15.26 -7.64
N ASP A 72 4.75 -15.30 -6.35
CA ASP A 72 3.89 -14.84 -5.26
C ASP A 72 3.98 -13.32 -5.02
N PHE A 73 4.81 -12.59 -5.76
CA PHE A 73 5.04 -11.18 -5.51
C PHE A 73 4.30 -10.27 -6.50
N VAL A 74 3.83 -9.14 -5.99
CA VAL A 74 3.34 -8.02 -6.80
C VAL A 74 3.97 -6.73 -6.28
N THR A 75 4.64 -5.99 -7.17
CA THR A 75 5.19 -4.68 -6.89
C THR A 75 4.31 -3.61 -7.52
N ALA A 76 3.84 -2.66 -6.71
CA ALA A 76 3.17 -1.45 -7.17
C ALA A 76 4.11 -0.25 -7.01
N LEU A 77 4.43 0.42 -8.11
CA LEU A 77 5.15 1.69 -8.10
C LEU A 77 4.21 2.81 -8.47
N GLY A 78 4.40 3.96 -7.85
CA GLY A 78 3.57 5.10 -8.18
C GLY A 78 3.84 6.33 -7.34
N LYS A 79 2.82 7.19 -7.31
CA LYS A 79 2.82 8.44 -6.56
C LYS A 79 1.65 8.46 -5.60
N ILE A 80 1.85 9.07 -4.43
CA ILE A 80 0.79 9.31 -3.45
C ILE A 80 0.91 10.75 -2.94
N SER A 81 -0.23 11.43 -2.84
CA SER A 81 -0.31 12.76 -2.23
C SER A 81 -1.08 12.63 -0.92
N MET A 82 -0.43 13.05 0.18
CA MET A 82 -1.01 13.01 1.52
C MET A 82 -0.51 14.19 2.35
N LYS A 83 -1.28 14.56 3.39
CA LYS A 83 -0.85 15.59 4.34
C LYS A 83 0.38 15.08 5.09
N ASP A 84 1.42 15.89 5.16
CA ASP A 84 2.60 15.59 5.97
C ASP A 84 2.38 15.98 7.46
N GLU A 85 3.41 15.82 8.29
CA GLU A 85 3.35 16.11 9.73
C GLU A 85 2.96 17.57 10.05
N THR A 86 3.11 18.49 9.09
CA THR A 86 2.72 19.89 9.24
C THR A 86 1.27 20.16 8.81
N GLY A 87 0.61 19.16 8.21
CA GLY A 87 -0.73 19.28 7.63
C GLY A 87 -0.75 19.78 6.19
N GLU A 88 0.42 20.09 5.60
CA GLU A 88 0.53 20.49 4.19
C GLU A 88 0.48 19.29 3.25
N LEU A 89 -0.13 19.46 2.08
CA LEU A 89 -0.16 18.41 1.06
C LEU A 89 1.26 18.23 0.50
N ALA A 90 1.79 17.02 0.61
CA ALA A 90 3.07 16.64 0.05
C ALA A 90 2.89 15.47 -0.93
N ASP A 91 3.69 15.48 -1.99
CA ASP A 91 3.79 14.39 -2.94
C ASP A 91 4.90 13.43 -2.54
N TYR A 92 4.66 12.14 -2.72
CA TYR A 92 5.59 11.07 -2.44
C TYR A 92 5.65 10.13 -3.64
N ALA A 93 6.84 9.59 -3.90
CA ALA A 93 7.00 8.38 -4.70
C ALA A 93 6.92 7.17 -3.77
N TYR A 94 6.26 6.11 -4.21
CA TYR A 94 6.18 4.87 -3.44
C TYR A 94 6.53 3.64 -4.27
N CYS A 95 6.98 2.61 -3.57
CA CYS A 95 7.16 1.26 -4.07
C CYS A 95 6.68 0.28 -2.99
N ASP A 96 5.57 -0.39 -3.25
CA ASP A 96 5.01 -1.39 -2.36
C ASP A 96 5.26 -2.77 -2.94
N VAL A 97 6.00 -3.59 -2.19
CA VAL A 97 6.24 -5.00 -2.54
C VAL A 97 5.32 -5.86 -1.70
N TRP A 98 4.33 -6.46 -2.34
CA TRP A 98 3.38 -7.38 -1.74
C TRP A 98 3.81 -8.82 -1.96
N ARG A 99 3.78 -9.63 -0.90
CA ARG A 99 3.85 -11.08 -1.01
C ARG A 99 2.47 -11.67 -0.78
N PHE A 100 2.07 -12.56 -1.66
CA PHE A 100 0.83 -13.32 -1.58
C PHE A 100 1.09 -14.71 -1.00
N ARG A 101 0.09 -15.23 -0.28
CA ARG A 101 0.05 -16.61 0.18
C ARG A 101 -1.41 -17.05 0.18
N ASP A 102 -1.70 -18.19 -0.45
CA ASP A 102 -3.05 -18.75 -0.56
C ASP A 102 -4.10 -17.76 -1.08
N GLY A 103 -3.72 -16.93 -2.07
CA GLY A 103 -4.60 -15.92 -2.66
C GLY A 103 -4.89 -14.72 -1.75
N LYS A 104 -4.11 -14.53 -0.68
CA LYS A 104 -4.22 -13.39 0.25
C LYS A 104 -2.92 -12.59 0.30
N MET A 105 -3.04 -11.29 0.56
CA MET A 105 -1.92 -10.39 0.83
C MET A 105 -1.36 -10.72 2.22
N ALA A 106 -0.22 -11.39 2.26
CA ALA A 106 0.39 -11.89 3.48
C ALA A 106 1.46 -10.94 4.01
N GLU A 107 2.25 -10.31 3.13
CA GLU A 107 3.29 -9.37 3.55
C GLU A 107 3.26 -8.12 2.68
N LEU A 108 3.54 -6.98 3.29
CA LEU A 108 3.83 -5.71 2.62
C LEU A 108 5.21 -5.24 3.06
N ARG A 109 6.04 -4.86 2.10
CA ARG A 109 7.20 -4.00 2.33
C ARG A 109 7.02 -2.70 1.54
N ALA A 110 6.68 -1.63 2.26
CA ALA A 110 6.38 -0.33 1.68
C ALA A 110 7.60 0.60 1.79
N PHE A 111 7.96 1.21 0.67
CA PHE A 111 8.97 2.26 0.58
C PHE A 111 8.28 3.53 0.13
N VAL A 112 8.28 4.57 0.97
CA VAL A 112 7.65 5.86 0.65
C VAL A 112 8.69 6.95 0.82
N ILE A 113 8.89 7.76 -0.22
CA ILE A 113 9.93 8.79 -0.27
C ILE A 113 9.27 10.10 -0.68
N LYS A 114 9.43 11.15 0.14
CA LYS A 114 8.94 12.49 -0.20
C LYS A 114 9.57 12.92 -1.52
N ALA A 115 8.73 13.29 -2.49
CA ALA A 115 9.18 13.74 -3.79
C ALA A 115 9.90 15.09 -3.62
N GLY A 116 11.23 15.07 -3.65
CA GLY A 116 12.05 16.27 -3.71
C GLY A 116 12.15 16.80 -5.14
N GLN A 117 12.61 18.04 -5.32
CA GLN A 117 13.10 18.48 -6.62
C GLN A 117 14.28 17.60 -7.03
N THR A 118 14.14 16.85 -8.14
CA THR A 118 15.22 16.07 -8.73
C THR A 118 16.44 16.96 -8.89
N LYS A 119 17.50 16.68 -8.13
CA LYS A 119 18.81 17.26 -8.41
C LYS A 119 19.33 16.53 -9.66
N ILE A 120 19.25 17.18 -10.81
CA ILE A 120 19.95 16.71 -12.00
C ILE A 120 21.44 16.79 -11.65
N ALA A 121 22.06 15.63 -11.43
CA ALA A 121 23.50 15.55 -11.32
C ALA A 121 24.08 16.03 -12.65
N ARG A 122 24.89 17.08 -12.60
CA ARG A 122 25.69 17.56 -13.72
C ARG A 122 26.87 16.62 -13.95
#